data_AF-A0A920KAJ7-F1
#
_entry.id   AF-A0A920KAJ7-F1
#
_cell.length_a   1.000
_cell.length_b   1.000
_cell.length_c   1.000
_cell.angle_alpha   90.00
_cell.angle_beta   90.00
_cell.angle_gamma   90.00
#
_symmetry.space_group_name_H-M   'P 1'
#
loop_
_entity.id
_entity.type
_entity.pdbx_description
1 polymer ?
#
loop_
_entity_poly.entity_id
_entity_poly.type
_entity_poly.pdbx_seq_one_letter_code
_entity_poly.pdbx_strand_id
1 'polypeptide(L)'
;MKIRSRSIWSWGLTSFLLFFIAINPAHADSKLSAGDTAWILTSTALVLFMTLPGLALFYGGLVRSRNVLSVLMHCFAIACLASVAWLVVVYSLAFSDGGGLNSYIGGLSKAFLTGVTTKGV
;
A
#
# COMPACT_ATOMS: atom_id res chain seq x y z
N MET A 1 11.70 -4.86 51.89
CA MET A 1 10.88 -4.22 50.83
C MET A 1 11.79 -3.66 49.75
N LYS A 2 11.95 -4.34 48.60
CA LYS A 2 12.40 -3.70 47.34
C LYS A 2 12.01 -4.58 46.13
N ILE A 3 11.04 -4.09 45.38
CA ILE A 3 10.36 -4.71 44.25
C ILE A 3 11.28 -4.64 43.01
N ARG A 4 11.59 -5.79 42.37
CA ARG A 4 12.33 -5.83 41.08
C ARG A 4 11.34 -5.99 39.92
N SER A 5 10.68 -4.90 39.56
CA SER A 5 9.58 -4.82 38.56
C SER A 5 10.05 -4.60 37.09
N ARG A 6 11.36 -4.57 36.80
CA ARG A 6 11.84 -4.12 35.47
C ARG A 6 11.93 -5.17 34.35
N SER A 7 11.63 -6.45 34.59
CA SER A 7 11.90 -7.50 33.58
C SER A 7 10.77 -7.70 32.56
N ILE A 8 9.50 -7.66 32.94
CA ILE A 8 8.38 -8.08 32.05
C ILE A 8 8.22 -7.21 30.78
N TRP A 9 8.59 -5.92 30.84
CA TRP A 9 8.55 -5.03 29.68
C TRP A 9 9.70 -5.26 28.67
N SER A 10 10.85 -5.76 29.13
CA SER A 10 12.00 -6.00 28.24
C SER A 10 11.82 -7.24 27.37
N TRP A 11 11.17 -8.29 27.88
CA TRP A 11 10.95 -9.54 27.15
C TRP A 11 9.74 -9.47 26.20
N GLY A 12 8.73 -8.67 26.54
CA GLY A 12 7.58 -8.43 25.64
C GLY A 12 7.99 -7.66 24.38
N LEU A 13 8.81 -6.62 24.53
CA LEU A 13 9.33 -5.83 23.41
C LEU A 13 10.31 -6.62 22.54
N THR A 14 11.19 -7.43 23.12
CA THR A 14 12.11 -8.28 22.35
C THR A 14 11.40 -9.42 21.63
N SER A 15 10.40 -10.07 22.24
CA SER A 15 9.57 -11.06 21.54
C SER A 15 8.74 -10.46 20.41
N PHE A 16 8.21 -9.24 20.60
CA PHE A 16 7.46 -8.54 19.55
C PHE A 16 8.37 -8.10 18.38
N LEU A 17 9.59 -7.65 18.67
CA LEU A 17 10.62 -7.36 17.66
C LEU A 17 11.09 -8.60 16.90
N LEU A 18 11.29 -9.73 17.59
CA LEU A 18 11.66 -11.00 16.96
C LEU A 18 10.53 -11.58 16.10
N PHE A 19 9.27 -11.41 16.52
CA PHE A 19 8.10 -11.77 15.71
C PHE A 19 7.99 -10.94 14.43
N PHE A 20 8.33 -9.65 14.48
CA PHE A 20 8.36 -8.78 13.29
C PHE A 20 9.56 -9.09 12.35
N ILE A 21 10.71 -9.51 12.89
CA ILE A 21 11.88 -9.93 12.09
C ILE A 21 11.69 -11.33 11.46
N ALA A 22 10.92 -12.21 12.09
CA ALA A 22 10.63 -13.56 11.59
C ALA A 22 9.59 -13.62 10.46
N ILE A 23 9.00 -12.47 10.08
CA ILE A 23 8.23 -12.35 8.83
C ILE A 23 9.22 -12.51 7.68
N ASN A 24 9.42 -13.77 7.26
CA ASN A 24 10.12 -14.07 6.03
C ASN A 24 9.37 -13.35 4.89
N PRO A 25 10.00 -12.52 4.04
CA PRO A 25 9.39 -12.13 2.77
C PRO A 25 8.90 -13.39 2.07
N ALA A 26 7.59 -13.46 1.84
CA ALA A 26 6.95 -14.61 1.23
C ALA A 26 7.70 -14.98 -0.05
N HIS A 27 8.19 -16.21 -0.12
CA HIS A 27 8.70 -16.77 -1.37
C HIS A 27 7.52 -16.82 -2.33
N ALA A 28 7.51 -15.93 -3.31
CA ALA A 28 6.52 -15.95 -4.38
C ALA A 28 6.74 -17.25 -5.17
N ASP A 29 5.87 -18.24 -4.96
CA ASP A 29 5.78 -19.38 -5.87
C ASP A 29 5.43 -18.81 -7.25
N SER A 30 6.19 -19.17 -8.28
CA SER A 30 6.05 -18.61 -9.64
C SER A 30 4.76 -19.06 -10.34
N LYS A 31 3.92 -19.83 -9.65
CA LYS A 31 2.62 -20.30 -10.12
C LYS A 31 1.52 -19.32 -9.69
N LEU A 32 0.81 -18.78 -10.68
CA LEU A 32 -0.38 -17.98 -10.43
C LEU A 32 -1.49 -18.85 -9.81
N SER A 33 -1.78 -18.60 -8.54
CA SER A 33 -2.92 -19.20 -7.82
C SER A 33 -4.15 -18.31 -7.95
N ALA A 34 -5.29 -18.92 -8.28
CA ALA A 34 -6.57 -18.21 -8.32
C ALA A 34 -6.98 -17.67 -6.93
N GLY A 35 -6.65 -18.40 -5.86
CA GLY A 35 -6.93 -17.98 -4.48
C GLY A 35 -6.14 -16.73 -4.09
N ASP A 36 -4.85 -16.71 -4.38
CA ASP A 36 -3.98 -15.57 -4.07
C ASP A 36 -4.36 -14.35 -4.91
N THR A 37 -4.70 -14.56 -6.18
CA THR A 37 -5.20 -13.49 -7.06
C THR A 37 -6.51 -12.89 -6.54
N ALA A 38 -7.48 -13.74 -6.13
CA ALA A 38 -8.74 -13.27 -5.57
C ALA A 38 -8.53 -12.49 -4.25
N TRP A 39 -7.59 -12.94 -3.41
CA TRP A 39 -7.25 -12.27 -2.16
C TRP A 39 -6.57 -10.92 -2.38
N ILE A 40 -5.59 -10.83 -3.28
CA ILE A 40 -4.97 -9.54 -3.65
C ILE A 40 -6.03 -8.62 -4.28
N LEU A 41 -6.87 -9.16 -5.15
CA LEU A 41 -8.14 -8.62 -5.66
C LEU A 41 -8.91 -7.82 -4.62
N THR A 42 -9.35 -8.58 -3.62
CA THR A 42 -10.19 -8.13 -2.52
C THR A 42 -9.44 -7.13 -1.64
N SER A 43 -8.16 -7.38 -1.37
CA SER A 43 -7.33 -6.50 -0.55
C SER A 43 -7.16 -5.13 -1.21
N THR A 44 -6.90 -5.06 -2.52
CA THR A 44 -6.86 -3.78 -3.25
C THR A 44 -8.19 -3.03 -3.22
N ALA A 45 -9.33 -3.74 -3.31
CA ALA A 45 -10.64 -3.12 -3.17
C ALA A 45 -10.88 -2.54 -1.76
N LEU A 46 -10.46 -3.25 -0.70
CA LEU A 46 -10.53 -2.77 0.68
C LEU A 46 -9.65 -1.52 0.89
N VAL A 47 -8.45 -1.48 0.29
CA VAL A 47 -7.58 -0.28 0.34
C VAL A 47 -8.22 0.90 -0.38
N LEU A 48 -8.82 0.70 -1.56
CA LEU A 48 -9.56 1.75 -2.25
C LEU A 48 -10.76 2.25 -1.43
N PHE A 49 -11.43 1.37 -0.69
CA PHE A 49 -12.52 1.72 0.20
C PHE A 49 -12.10 2.65 1.36
N MET A 50 -10.84 2.55 1.80
CA MET A 50 -10.28 3.49 2.77
C MET A 50 -10.25 4.91 2.21
N THR A 51 -9.93 5.09 0.93
CA THR A 51 -9.86 6.41 0.30
C THR A 51 -11.26 6.93 -0.07
N LEU A 52 -12.11 6.07 -0.65
CA LEU A 52 -13.48 6.37 -1.09
C LEU A 52 -14.45 5.31 -0.54
N PRO A 53 -15.35 5.61 0.42
CA PRO A 53 -15.67 6.89 1.03
C PRO A 53 -14.97 7.14 2.39
N GLY A 54 -14.08 6.25 2.85
CA GLY A 54 -13.56 6.26 4.24
C GLY A 54 -12.95 7.59 4.70
N LEU A 55 -11.88 8.06 4.05
CA LEU A 55 -11.24 9.34 4.38
C LEU A 55 -12.16 10.52 4.07
N ALA A 56 -12.93 10.44 2.98
CA ALA A 56 -13.80 11.53 2.54
C ALA A 56 -14.92 11.83 3.56
N LEU A 57 -15.53 10.79 4.13
CA LEU A 57 -16.54 10.93 5.19
C LEU A 57 -15.91 11.29 6.53
N PHE A 58 -14.74 10.75 6.85
CA PHE A 58 -14.03 11.08 8.09
C PHE A 58 -13.62 12.56 8.13
N TYR A 59 -12.93 13.05 7.09
CA TYR A 59 -12.53 14.46 6.99
C TYR A 59 -13.71 15.38 6.70
N GLY A 60 -14.71 14.92 5.95
CA GLY A 60 -15.98 15.63 5.78
C GLY A 60 -16.69 15.86 7.11
N GLY A 61 -16.71 14.88 8.01
CA GLY A 61 -17.34 14.98 9.33
C GLY A 61 -16.68 15.97 10.29
N LEU A 62 -15.39 16.30 10.08
CA LEU A 62 -14.65 17.28 10.88
C LEU A 62 -14.81 18.72 10.36
N VAL A 63 -15.40 18.88 9.16
CA VAL A 63 -15.54 20.17 8.49
C VAL A 63 -17.00 20.65 8.62
N ARG A 64 -17.20 21.98 8.61
CA ARG A 64 -18.54 22.58 8.65
C ARG A 64 -19.41 22.03 7.50
N SER A 65 -20.66 21.67 7.79
CA SER A 65 -21.61 21.04 6.84
C SER A 65 -21.63 21.69 5.43
N ARG A 66 -21.57 23.02 5.36
CA ARG A 66 -21.47 23.82 4.12
C ARG A 66 -20.31 23.41 3.19
N ASN A 67 -19.21 22.92 3.74
CA ASN A 67 -17.96 22.67 3.04
C ASN A 67 -17.71 21.17 2.78
N VAL A 68 -18.56 20.28 3.28
CA VAL A 68 -18.43 18.82 3.13
C VAL A 68 -18.43 18.40 1.67
N LEU A 69 -19.32 18.99 0.87
CA LEU A 69 -19.40 18.68 -0.57
C LEU A 69 -18.07 18.98 -1.29
N SER A 70 -17.38 20.05 -0.90
CA SER A 70 -16.06 20.39 -1.46
C SER A 70 -15.01 19.35 -1.09
N VAL A 71 -15.00 18.87 0.17
CA VAL A 71 -14.06 17.83 0.62
C VAL A 71 -14.27 16.53 -0.15
N LEU A 72 -15.53 16.11 -0.33
CA LEU A 72 -15.87 14.91 -1.10
C LEU A 72 -15.38 15.02 -2.56
N MET A 73 -15.58 16.16 -3.21
CA MET A 73 -15.12 16.38 -4.59
C MET A 73 -13.59 16.39 -4.71
N HIS A 74 -12.87 16.95 -3.75
CA HIS A 74 -11.40 16.90 -3.74
C HIS A 74 -10.88 15.47 -3.56
N CYS A 75 -11.47 14.70 -2.64
CA CYS A 75 -11.11 13.29 -2.45
C CYS A 75 -11.34 12.46 -3.73
N PHE A 76 -12.47 12.67 -4.40
CA PHE A 76 -12.77 12.00 -5.68
C PHE A 76 -11.79 12.42 -6.79
N ALA A 77 -11.54 13.72 -6.94
CA ALA A 77 -10.62 14.24 -7.96
C ALA A 77 -9.19 13.70 -7.76
N ILE A 78 -8.69 13.67 -6.53
CA ILE A 78 -7.36 13.13 -6.21
C ILE A 78 -7.32 11.63 -6.47
N ALA A 79 -8.36 10.87 -6.11
CA ALA A 79 -8.42 9.44 -6.38
C ALA A 79 -8.33 9.16 -7.89
N CYS A 80 -9.11 9.86 -8.71
CA CYS A 80 -9.04 9.73 -10.17
C CYS A 80 -7.67 10.13 -10.73
N LEU A 81 -7.14 11.28 -10.30
CA LEU A 81 -5.83 11.77 -10.75
C LEU A 81 -4.71 10.78 -10.39
N ALA A 82 -4.71 10.27 -9.16
CA ALA A 82 -3.73 9.30 -8.69
C ALA A 82 -3.84 7.98 -9.47
N SER A 83 -5.05 7.47 -9.74
CA SER A 83 -5.25 6.27 -10.56
C SER A 83 -4.69 6.46 -11.98
N VAL A 84 -4.93 7.60 -12.63
CA VAL A 84 -4.39 7.88 -13.96
C VAL A 84 -2.86 8.02 -13.91
N ALA A 85 -2.33 8.81 -12.99
CA ALA A 85 -0.88 8.98 -12.83
C ALA A 85 -0.17 7.64 -12.56
N TRP A 86 -0.83 6.76 -11.79
CA TRP A 86 -0.34 5.41 -11.52
C TRP A 86 -0.16 4.58 -12.78
N LEU A 87 -1.17 4.55 -13.65
CA LEU A 87 -1.14 3.82 -14.91
C LEU A 87 -0.10 4.38 -15.88
N VAL A 88 0.04 5.70 -15.96
CA VAL A 88 0.90 6.35 -16.95
C VAL A 88 2.38 6.25 -16.56
N VAL A 89 2.74 6.58 -15.32
CA VAL A 89 4.15 6.75 -14.92
C VAL A 89 4.50 6.05 -13.61
N VAL A 90 3.70 6.19 -12.55
CA VAL A 90 4.15 5.82 -11.18
C VAL A 90 4.35 4.32 -11.04
N TYR A 91 3.55 3.48 -11.71
CA TYR A 91 3.79 2.03 -11.74
C TYR A 91 5.19 1.71 -12.27
N SER A 92 5.61 2.38 -13.35
CA SER A 92 6.93 2.18 -13.91
C SER A 92 8.01 2.65 -12.94
N LEU A 93 7.88 3.85 -12.39
CA LEU A 93 8.89 4.36 -11.44
C LEU A 93 9.00 3.52 -10.17
N ALA A 94 7.97 2.78 -9.78
CA ALA A 94 7.99 1.92 -8.60
C ALA A 94 8.49 0.49 -8.89
N PHE A 95 8.17 -0.09 -10.05
CA PHE A 95 8.38 -1.52 -10.34
C PHE A 95 9.27 -1.80 -11.56
N SER A 96 9.70 -0.78 -12.32
CA SER A 96 10.62 -0.91 -13.43
C SER A 96 12.08 -0.85 -12.96
N ASP A 97 12.99 -1.42 -13.76
CA ASP A 97 14.41 -1.30 -13.52
C ASP A 97 14.91 0.13 -13.80
N GLY A 98 15.41 0.80 -12.76
CA GLY A 98 16.03 2.13 -12.82
C GLY A 98 17.52 2.13 -13.13
N GLY A 99 18.12 0.96 -13.41
CA GLY A 99 19.55 0.82 -13.66
C GLY A 99 20.37 1.18 -12.43
N GLY A 100 21.34 2.08 -12.58
CA GLY A 100 22.22 2.52 -11.48
C GLY A 100 21.51 3.24 -10.32
N LEU A 101 20.29 3.74 -10.53
CA LEU A 101 19.49 4.43 -9.50
C LEU A 101 18.33 3.58 -8.96
N ASN A 102 18.28 2.29 -9.28
CA ASN A 102 17.18 1.37 -8.89
C ASN A 102 16.90 1.38 -7.38
N SER A 103 17.92 1.64 -6.55
CA SER A 103 17.75 1.78 -5.09
C SER A 103 16.89 2.96 -4.65
N TYR A 104 16.65 3.93 -5.51
CA TYR A 104 15.88 5.14 -5.20
C TYR A 104 14.67 5.32 -6.12
N ILE A 105 14.83 5.03 -7.41
CA ILE A 105 13.78 5.21 -8.41
C ILE A 105 13.93 4.18 -9.54
N GLY A 106 12.81 3.64 -9.99
CA GLY A 106 12.73 2.78 -11.17
C GLY A 106 12.86 3.56 -12.48
N GLY A 107 12.71 2.85 -13.59
CA GLY A 107 12.76 3.41 -14.95
C GLY A 107 11.39 3.75 -15.53
N LEU A 108 11.37 4.20 -16.79
CA LEU A 108 10.15 4.44 -17.58
C LEU A 108 9.80 3.27 -18.53
N SER A 109 10.46 2.12 -18.41
CA SER A 109 10.28 1.01 -19.36
C SER A 109 8.92 0.32 -19.27
N LYS A 110 8.18 0.53 -18.18
CA LYS A 110 6.82 0.02 -17.95
C LYS A 110 5.78 1.15 -17.95
N ALA A 111 6.09 2.32 -18.52
CA ALA A 111 5.12 3.39 -18.69
C ALA A 111 3.89 2.88 -19.47
N PHE A 112 2.70 3.36 -19.11
CA PHE A 112 1.42 2.86 -19.63
C PHE A 112 1.21 1.34 -19.48
N LEU A 113 1.86 0.71 -18.48
CA LEU A 113 1.85 -0.75 -18.28
C LEU A 113 2.40 -1.56 -19.47
N THR A 114 3.26 -0.94 -20.30
CA THR A 114 3.82 -1.58 -21.49
C THR A 114 4.61 -2.85 -21.12
N GLY A 115 4.26 -3.98 -21.75
CA GLY A 115 4.95 -5.25 -21.52
C GLY A 115 4.68 -5.91 -20.17
N VAL A 116 3.56 -5.58 -19.51
CA VAL A 116 3.02 -6.35 -18.39
C VAL A 116 2.13 -7.47 -18.97
N THR A 117 2.52 -8.74 -18.81
CA THR A 117 1.77 -9.89 -19.33
C THR A 117 1.50 -10.91 -18.22
N THR A 118 0.54 -11.80 -18.45
CA THR A 118 0.17 -12.87 -17.49
C THR A 118 1.12 -14.06 -17.51
N LYS A 119 2.07 -14.11 -18.45
CA LYS A 119 3.11 -15.13 -18.47
C LYS A 119 4.24 -14.67 -17.55
N GLY A 120 4.40 -15.36 -16.43
CA GLY A 120 5.55 -15.19 -15.55
C GLY A 120 6.84 -15.33 -16.36
N VAL A 121 7.75 -14.40 -16.17
CA VAL A 121 9.16 -14.54 -16.57
C VAL A 121 9.80 -15.70 -15.83
#